data_AF-A0A9W9ZT52-F1
#
_entry.id   AF-A0A9W9ZT52-F1
#
_cell.length_a   1.000
_cell.length_b   1.000
_cell.length_c   1.000
_cell.angle_alpha   90.00
_cell.angle_beta   90.00
_cell.angle_gamma   90.00
#
_symmetry.space_group_name_H-M   'P 1'
#
loop_
_entity.id
_entity.type
_entity.pdbx_description
1 polymer ?
#
loop_
_entity_poly.entity_id
_entity_poly.type
_entity_poly.pdbx_seq_one_letter_code
_entity_poly.pdbx_strand_id
1 'polypeptide(L)'
;MNRKRLRGDGRILLPISNRPKVSKVETARGFLNVAIWEDICGYKMLSLKEYPLFPHGPTARVRTSTLRMYFRRRVENFGLRIFGFLSPPEAGSYNFHLASSGSSELWMSLDSKPENSKLIANVSSGVRLNDGQSTIPLSKGKRYYMEIVHKHGRGHDEFEEKLHYMHLMWRSSTWKEHNLMDIPSDVLSVFDDDQYSNRSLNLSKRIPSNASPIHQVYRDNNVVLDPHRDPSFVNEKVKRRAEIYRFPFINEEDTRDLFPPCQYNPSYIVKKPLERYQATWENHYTSIYPFDYTDITDKGVGNYLSFGNDQMDENTAKEIVSQVWTQIQRKHPGKYSLQHTLNVEENHDQGTGDRYLVELELKEFSSGKSVRFSKYLYRHWGTHALCTLWAWHGTKVL
;
A
#
# COMPACT_ATOMS: atom_id res chain seq x y z
N MET A 1 6.10 -13.95 -66.31
CA MET A 1 7.47 -14.42 -66.57
C MET A 1 8.19 -14.52 -65.21
N ASN A 2 8.28 -15.68 -64.53
CA ASN A 2 9.24 -16.79 -64.74
C ASN A 2 10.67 -16.27 -64.87
N ARG A 3 11.62 -16.49 -63.94
CA ARG A 3 12.27 -17.73 -63.41
C ARG A 3 13.29 -17.29 -62.30
N LYS A 4 13.93 -18.08 -61.42
CA LYS A 4 13.95 -19.47 -60.93
C LYS A 4 14.87 -19.49 -59.68
N ARG A 5 14.68 -20.48 -58.80
CA ARG A 5 15.50 -20.90 -57.64
C ARG A 5 16.99 -21.14 -57.93
N LEU A 6 17.84 -21.13 -56.88
CA LEU A 6 18.58 -22.32 -56.39
C LEU A 6 19.18 -22.12 -54.98
N ARG A 7 19.31 -23.25 -54.27
CA ARG A 7 19.75 -23.44 -52.87
C ARG A 7 21.27 -23.27 -52.70
N GLY A 8 21.68 -22.93 -51.47
CA GLY A 8 23.04 -23.17 -50.98
C GLY A 8 23.04 -23.24 -49.45
N ASP A 9 23.33 -24.43 -48.91
CA ASP A 9 23.59 -24.65 -47.48
C ASP A 9 24.78 -23.79 -47.03
N GLY A 10 24.56 -22.98 -46.00
CA GLY A 10 25.60 -22.20 -45.34
C GLY A 10 25.24 -21.97 -43.89
N ARG A 11 25.66 -22.90 -43.01
CA ARG A 11 25.61 -22.70 -41.56
C ARG A 11 26.46 -21.48 -41.20
N ILE A 12 25.82 -20.35 -40.93
CA ILE A 12 26.49 -19.19 -40.32
C ILE A 12 26.44 -19.38 -38.80
N LEU A 13 27.60 -19.73 -38.24
CA LEU A 13 27.86 -19.67 -36.81
C LEU A 13 27.76 -18.21 -36.35
N LEU A 14 26.79 -17.89 -35.51
CA LEU A 14 26.73 -16.59 -34.84
C LEU A 14 27.81 -16.57 -33.74
N PRO A 15 28.67 -15.53 -33.68
CA PRO A 15 29.70 -15.45 -32.66
C PRO A 15 29.09 -15.16 -31.28
N ILE A 16 29.67 -15.84 -30.29
CA ILE A 16 29.38 -15.76 -28.87
C ILE A 16 29.70 -14.37 -28.33
N SER A 17 28.70 -13.77 -27.68
CA SER A 17 28.78 -12.82 -26.54
C SER A 17 29.95 -11.82 -26.52
N ASN A 18 29.68 -10.58 -26.95
CA ASN A 18 30.26 -9.40 -26.30
C ASN A 18 29.27 -8.87 -25.26
N ARG A 19 29.46 -9.23 -23.98
CA ARG A 19 28.87 -8.49 -22.86
C ARG A 19 29.42 -7.06 -22.91
N PRO A 20 28.59 -6.01 -22.90
CA PRO A 20 29.10 -4.67 -22.68
C PRO A 20 29.76 -4.63 -21.31
N LYS A 21 31.01 -4.16 -21.27
CA LYS A 21 31.71 -3.82 -20.03
C LYS A 21 30.81 -2.87 -19.23
N VAL A 22 30.48 -3.26 -18.00
CA VAL A 22 29.81 -2.39 -17.03
C VAL A 22 30.73 -1.19 -16.80
N SER A 23 30.42 -0.06 -17.42
CA SER A 23 31.01 1.23 -17.07
C SER A 23 30.64 1.52 -15.62
N LYS A 24 31.63 1.81 -14.78
CA LYS A 24 31.42 2.37 -13.43
C LYS A 24 30.45 3.54 -13.57
N VAL A 25 29.23 3.39 -13.03
CA VAL A 25 28.25 4.46 -12.96
C VAL A 25 28.88 5.56 -12.09
N GLU A 26 29.19 6.69 -12.71
CA GLU A 26 29.64 7.87 -12.02
C GLU A 26 28.47 8.34 -11.13
N THR A 27 28.62 8.21 -9.81
CA THR A 27 27.56 8.58 -8.86
C THR A 27 27.19 10.03 -9.11
N ALA A 28 25.95 10.30 -9.53
CA ALA A 28 25.48 11.66 -9.79
C ALA A 28 25.64 12.51 -8.52
N ARG A 29 26.70 13.33 -8.48
CA ARG A 29 26.99 14.30 -7.41
C ARG A 29 26.07 15.51 -7.57
N GLY A 30 25.82 16.24 -6.49
CA GLY A 30 24.94 17.41 -6.54
C GLY A 30 23.49 17.16 -6.15
N PHE A 31 23.08 15.89 -5.95
CA PHE A 31 21.67 15.53 -5.87
C PHE A 31 21.37 14.46 -4.83
N LEU A 32 20.14 14.48 -4.31
CA LEU A 32 19.49 13.42 -3.54
C LEU A 32 18.29 12.85 -4.31
N ASN A 33 17.93 11.59 -4.04
CA ASN A 33 16.71 10.99 -4.54
C ASN A 33 15.50 11.55 -3.77
N VAL A 34 14.38 11.76 -4.45
CA VAL A 34 13.11 12.17 -3.84
C VAL A 34 12.01 11.23 -4.32
N ALA A 35 11.36 10.55 -3.40
CA ALA A 35 10.16 9.75 -3.65
C ALA A 35 8.93 10.47 -3.08
N ILE A 36 7.89 10.59 -3.88
CA ILE A 36 6.68 11.36 -3.57
C ILE A 36 5.47 10.42 -3.60
N TRP A 37 4.66 10.47 -2.56
CA TRP A 37 3.34 9.85 -2.50
C TRP A 37 2.29 10.95 -2.43
N GLU A 38 1.38 10.93 -3.39
CA GLU A 38 0.28 11.89 -3.48
C GLU A 38 -0.99 11.31 -2.83
N ASP A 39 -1.93 12.19 -2.49
CA ASP A 39 -3.26 11.85 -1.96
C ASP A 39 -3.25 10.98 -0.68
N ILE A 40 -2.25 11.16 0.19
CA ILE A 40 -2.23 10.54 1.52
C ILE A 40 -2.94 11.47 2.51
N CYS A 41 -4.13 11.09 2.94
CA CYS A 41 -4.91 11.82 3.95
C CYS A 41 -4.20 11.89 5.32
N GLY A 42 -4.57 12.89 6.11
CA GLY A 42 -4.01 13.13 7.44
C GLY A 42 -2.68 13.88 7.45
N TYR A 43 -2.26 14.35 8.62
CA TYR A 43 -1.10 15.24 8.77
C TYR A 43 -0.01 14.67 9.70
N LYS A 44 -0.28 13.53 10.34
CA LYS A 44 0.64 12.82 11.24
C LYS A 44 1.64 11.97 10.45
N MET A 45 2.87 11.86 10.94
CA MET A 45 3.90 11.02 10.32
C MET A 45 3.47 9.56 10.14
N LEU A 46 2.70 9.03 11.10
CA LEU A 46 2.22 7.65 11.07
C LEU A 46 1.40 7.34 9.80
N SER A 47 0.61 8.31 9.30
CA SER A 47 -0.20 8.15 8.08
C SER A 47 0.64 7.88 6.83
N LEU A 48 1.90 8.33 6.78
CA LEU A 48 2.83 7.99 5.70
C LEU A 48 3.47 6.61 5.92
N LYS A 49 3.90 6.32 7.15
CA LYS A 49 4.60 5.07 7.49
C LYS A 49 3.72 3.83 7.36
N GLU A 50 2.42 3.97 7.60
CA GLU A 50 1.43 2.90 7.45
C GLU A 50 0.81 2.84 6.05
N TYR A 51 1.19 3.75 5.14
CA TYR A 51 0.66 3.73 3.78
C TYR A 51 1.14 2.46 3.05
N PRO A 52 0.25 1.64 2.45
CA PRO A 52 0.61 0.31 1.94
C PRO A 52 1.74 0.27 0.91
N LEU A 53 1.96 1.35 0.16
CA LEU A 53 3.02 1.44 -0.84
C LEU A 53 4.28 2.14 -0.32
N PHE A 54 4.28 2.68 0.90
CA PHE A 54 5.49 3.24 1.49
C PHE A 54 6.40 2.11 2.01
N PRO A 55 7.74 2.16 1.82
CA PRO A 55 8.52 3.19 1.12
C PRO A 55 8.85 2.85 -0.34
N HIS A 56 8.32 1.76 -0.92
CA HIS A 56 8.82 1.19 -2.18
C HIS A 56 8.03 1.56 -3.45
N GLY A 57 6.78 1.99 -3.31
CA GLY A 57 5.86 2.36 -4.41
C GLY A 57 5.39 3.82 -4.34
N PRO A 58 6.27 4.81 -4.53
CA PRO A 58 5.87 6.22 -4.67
C PRO A 58 5.16 6.49 -5.99
N THR A 59 4.28 7.48 -5.99
CA THR A 59 3.61 8.05 -7.16
C THR A 59 4.63 8.65 -8.15
N ALA A 60 5.64 9.35 -7.64
CA ALA A 60 6.67 9.98 -8.45
C ALA A 60 8.07 9.84 -7.84
N ARG A 61 9.09 9.83 -8.70
CA ARG A 61 10.50 9.87 -8.33
C ARG A 61 11.18 11.03 -9.04
N VAL A 62 11.84 11.90 -8.29
CA VAL A 62 12.60 13.04 -8.82
C VAL A 62 13.93 13.18 -8.08
N ARG A 63 14.70 14.21 -8.42
CA ARG A 63 15.94 14.57 -7.72
C ARG A 63 15.87 16.00 -7.22
N THR A 64 16.57 16.26 -6.12
CA THR A 64 16.76 17.62 -5.61
C THR A 64 18.22 17.90 -5.33
N SER A 65 18.67 19.11 -5.64
CA SER A 65 19.97 19.65 -5.25
C SER A 65 19.87 20.59 -4.04
N THR A 66 18.66 20.79 -3.50
CA THR A 66 18.40 21.68 -2.37
C THR A 66 17.55 21.00 -1.30
N LEU A 67 17.83 21.33 -0.05
CA LEU A 67 17.05 20.94 1.12
C LEU A 67 16.28 22.11 1.74
N ARG A 68 16.16 23.22 0.99
CA ARG A 68 15.26 24.33 1.26
C ARG A 68 14.12 24.29 0.25
N MET A 69 12.97 23.79 0.69
CA MET A 69 11.82 23.50 -0.17
C MET A 69 10.60 24.31 0.25
N TYR A 70 9.92 24.88 -0.75
CA TYR A 70 8.62 25.50 -0.62
C TYR A 70 7.63 24.74 -1.49
N PHE A 71 6.60 24.18 -0.87
CA PHE A 71 5.59 23.39 -1.56
C PHE A 71 4.45 24.31 -2.00
N ARG A 72 4.06 24.21 -3.28
CA ARG A 72 2.97 25.02 -3.84
C ARG A 72 1.63 24.60 -3.21
N ARG A 73 0.73 25.56 -2.99
CA ARG A 73 -0.62 25.37 -2.40
C ARG A 73 -1.48 24.27 -3.07
N ARG A 74 -1.17 23.86 -4.31
CA ARG A 74 -1.91 22.79 -5.01
C ARG A 74 -1.52 21.37 -4.60
N VAL A 75 -0.38 21.19 -3.91
CA VAL A 75 0.10 19.89 -3.42
C VAL A 75 -0.28 19.78 -1.95
N GLU A 76 -1.54 19.43 -1.67
CA GLU A 76 -1.97 19.12 -0.30
C GLU A 76 -2.03 17.60 -0.14
N ASN A 77 -1.89 17.10 1.10
CA ASN A 77 -1.99 15.67 1.42
C ASN A 77 -0.96 14.80 0.68
N PHE A 78 0.32 15.04 0.93
CA PHE A 78 1.41 14.26 0.33
C PHE A 78 2.40 13.74 1.38
N GLY A 79 3.10 12.69 1.00
CA GLY A 79 4.26 12.16 1.68
C GLY A 79 5.50 12.29 0.80
N LEU A 80 6.65 12.54 1.42
CA LEU A 80 7.91 12.76 0.73
C LEU A 80 9.04 12.08 1.48
N ARG A 81 9.88 11.36 0.75
CA ARG A 81 11.10 10.70 1.23
C ARG A 81 12.27 11.22 0.41
N ILE A 82 13.13 12.04 1.01
CA ILE A 82 14.40 12.48 0.40
C ILE A 82 15.50 11.61 0.98
N PHE A 83 16.32 10.98 0.15
CA PHE A 83 17.37 10.09 0.63
C PHE A 83 18.59 10.06 -0.29
N GLY A 84 19.73 9.72 0.28
CA GLY A 84 21.01 9.69 -0.41
C GLY A 84 22.15 9.79 0.59
N PHE A 85 23.25 10.41 0.17
CA PHE A 85 24.45 10.51 0.97
C PHE A 85 24.93 11.95 1.11
N LEU A 86 25.39 12.27 2.31
CA LEU A 86 26.12 13.48 2.67
C LEU A 86 27.62 13.18 2.79
N SER A 87 28.45 14.05 2.23
CA SER A 87 29.91 13.99 2.34
C SER A 87 30.48 15.34 2.77
N PRO A 88 30.77 15.55 4.06
CA PRO A 88 31.15 16.85 4.57
C PRO A 88 32.52 17.30 4.03
N PRO A 89 32.71 18.62 3.81
CA PRO A 89 33.92 19.18 3.23
C PRO A 89 35.10 19.18 4.22
N GLU A 90 34.80 19.14 5.52
CA GLU A 90 35.75 19.16 6.62
C GLU A 90 35.35 18.17 7.72
N ALA A 91 36.35 17.68 8.46
CA ALA A 91 36.08 16.89 9.64
C ALA A 91 35.66 17.82 10.79
N GLY A 92 34.63 17.44 11.52
CA GLY A 92 34.09 18.31 12.56
C GLY A 92 32.84 17.75 13.20
N SER A 93 32.34 18.53 14.14
CA SER A 93 31.17 18.24 14.94
C SER A 93 30.00 19.05 14.36
N TYR A 94 29.07 18.37 13.69
CA TYR A 94 27.97 19.00 12.94
C TYR A 94 26.66 18.94 13.72
N ASN A 95 25.89 20.03 13.71
CA ASN A 95 24.53 20.03 14.22
C ASN A 95 23.57 20.27 13.05
N PHE A 96 22.47 19.51 13.01
CA PHE A 96 21.45 19.58 11.98
C PHE A 96 20.19 20.23 12.54
N HIS A 97 19.60 21.14 11.78
CA HIS A 97 18.39 21.86 12.17
C HIS A 97 17.32 21.69 11.10
N LEU A 98 16.29 20.91 11.43
CA LEU A 98 15.14 20.64 10.55
C LEU A 98 13.97 21.55 10.95
N ALA A 99 13.48 22.35 10.02
CA ALA A 99 12.29 23.17 10.19
C ALA A 99 11.26 22.83 9.11
N SER A 100 10.00 22.62 9.48
CA SER A 100 8.93 22.35 8.51
C SER A 100 7.57 22.83 8.99
N SER A 101 6.65 23.01 8.05
CA SER A 101 5.23 23.25 8.33
C SER A 101 4.44 21.96 8.56
N GLY A 102 4.95 20.80 8.11
CA GLY A 102 4.34 19.47 8.28
C GLY A 102 5.13 18.58 9.24
N SER A 103 4.66 17.36 9.47
CA SER A 103 5.37 16.37 10.29
C SER A 103 6.61 15.88 9.53
N SER A 104 7.80 16.01 10.12
CA SER A 104 9.05 15.60 9.47
C SER A 104 9.95 14.83 10.42
N GLU A 105 10.76 13.93 9.86
CA GLU A 105 11.81 13.20 10.56
C GLU A 105 13.09 13.21 9.73
N LEU A 106 14.22 13.41 10.38
CA LEU A 106 15.56 13.30 9.79
C LEU A 106 16.26 12.09 10.41
N TRP A 107 16.68 11.18 9.54
CA TRP A 107 17.41 9.98 9.85
C TRP A 107 18.81 10.06 9.25
N MET A 108 19.81 9.58 9.97
CA MET A 108 21.19 9.55 9.50
C MET A 108 21.91 8.29 9.99
N SER A 109 22.74 7.71 9.13
CA SER A 109 23.73 6.70 9.49
C SER A 109 25.13 7.34 9.58
N LEU A 110 25.97 6.86 10.51
CA LEU A 110 27.38 7.25 10.64
C LEU A 110 28.32 6.53 9.64
N ASP A 111 27.73 5.85 8.67
CA ASP A 111 28.39 5.20 7.54
C ASP A 111 27.48 5.24 6.28
N SER A 112 27.86 4.51 5.24
CA SER A 112 27.11 4.45 3.98
C SER A 112 25.97 3.42 3.99
N LYS A 113 25.62 2.84 5.15
CA LYS A 113 24.64 1.75 5.28
C LYS A 113 23.31 2.28 5.83
N PRO A 114 22.22 2.28 5.03
CA PRO A 114 20.91 2.74 5.48
C PRO A 114 20.37 1.99 6.69
N GLU A 115 20.73 0.72 6.87
CA GLU A 115 20.33 -0.12 8.01
C GLU A 115 20.83 0.38 9.37
N ASN A 116 21.86 1.23 9.36
CA ASN A 116 22.44 1.83 10.57
C ASN A 116 21.86 3.21 10.89
N SER A 117 20.83 3.65 10.14
CA SER A 117 20.17 4.93 10.31
C SER A 117 19.51 5.08 11.68
N LYS A 118 19.72 6.23 12.32
CA LYS A 118 19.05 6.63 13.56
C LYS A 118 18.32 7.95 13.37
N LEU A 119 17.21 8.13 14.06
CA LEU A 119 16.49 9.41 14.10
C LEU A 119 17.35 10.44 14.83
N ILE A 120 17.62 11.58 14.19
CA ILE A 120 18.47 12.66 14.74
C ILE A 120 17.72 13.99 14.90
N ALA A 121 16.60 14.19 14.21
CA ALA A 121 15.70 15.32 14.43
C ALA A 121 14.27 14.97 13.99
N ASN A 122 13.26 15.58 14.60
CA ASN A 122 11.89 15.50 14.15
C ASN A 122 11.14 16.83 14.37
N VAL A 123 10.05 17.00 13.63
CA VAL A 123 9.09 18.09 13.77
C VAL A 123 7.72 17.45 13.77
N SER A 124 6.94 17.60 14.84
CA SER A 124 5.56 17.14 14.89
C SER A 124 4.61 18.34 14.68
N SER A 125 3.57 18.13 13.87
CA SER A 125 2.52 19.11 13.62
C SER A 125 1.86 19.54 14.94
N GLY A 126 2.19 20.73 15.42
CA GLY A 126 1.63 21.30 16.65
C GLY A 126 2.66 21.63 17.75
N VAL A 127 3.91 21.18 17.61
CA VAL A 127 5.00 21.55 18.53
C VAL A 127 6.23 21.92 17.71
N ARG A 128 6.63 23.19 17.76
CA ARG A 128 8.04 23.54 17.58
C ARG A 128 8.68 23.36 18.94
N LEU A 129 9.75 22.57 19.02
CA LEU A 129 10.89 22.69 19.95
C LEU A 129 11.50 21.31 20.20
N ASN A 130 12.69 21.09 19.66
CA ASN A 130 13.92 21.06 20.43
C ASN A 130 15.07 21.07 19.43
N ASP A 131 15.96 22.04 19.58
CA ASP A 131 17.19 22.14 18.81
C ASP A 131 17.85 20.77 18.74
N GLY A 132 18.24 20.35 17.54
CA GLY A 132 19.10 19.19 17.31
C GLY A 132 20.44 19.36 18.04
N GLN A 133 20.44 19.21 19.37
CA GLN A 133 21.56 19.36 20.28
C GLN A 133 22.48 18.13 20.26
N SER A 134 22.15 17.12 19.46
CA SER A 134 23.05 16.00 19.21
C SER A 134 24.03 16.38 18.12
N THR A 135 25.22 16.81 18.53
CA THR A 135 26.33 17.04 17.63
C THR A 135 26.83 15.71 17.05
N ILE A 136 26.91 15.63 15.73
CA ILE A 136 27.28 14.43 14.99
C ILE A 136 28.74 14.57 14.51
N PRO A 137 29.65 13.69 14.94
CA PRO A 137 31.03 13.72 14.46
C PRO A 137 31.09 13.16 13.04
N LEU A 138 31.52 13.99 12.10
CA LEU A 138 31.68 13.58 10.70
C LEU A 138 33.13 13.79 10.23
N SER A 139 33.59 12.89 9.36
CA SER A 139 34.93 12.92 8.77
C SER A 139 34.87 13.43 7.34
N LYS A 140 35.82 14.30 6.98
CA LYS A 140 35.97 14.88 5.64
C LYS A 140 35.87 13.82 4.55
N GLY A 141 35.00 14.03 3.57
CA GLY A 141 34.86 13.20 2.36
C GLY A 141 34.29 11.80 2.58
N LYS A 142 34.00 11.37 3.82
CA LYS A 142 33.30 10.10 4.07
C LYS A 142 31.82 10.24 3.67
N ARG A 143 31.20 9.16 3.21
CA ARG A 143 29.78 9.12 2.85
C ARG A 143 28.93 8.66 4.03
N TYR A 144 27.90 9.42 4.32
CA TYR A 144 26.93 9.17 5.39
C TYR A 144 25.55 9.10 4.79
N TYR A 145 24.83 8.00 4.98
CA TYR A 145 23.44 7.90 4.51
C TYR A 145 22.57 8.87 5.32
N MET A 146 21.72 9.62 4.62
CA MET A 146 20.72 10.48 5.24
C MET A 146 19.37 10.32 4.56
N GLU A 147 18.32 10.49 5.35
CA GLU A 147 16.94 10.41 4.89
C GLU A 147 16.05 11.41 5.62
N ILE A 148 15.22 12.12 4.88
CA ILE A 148 14.16 12.99 5.40
C ILE A 148 12.83 12.39 4.99
N VAL A 149 11.99 12.09 5.97
CA VAL A 149 10.60 11.70 5.75
C VAL A 149 9.73 12.89 6.14
N HIS A 150 8.83 13.32 5.25
CA HIS A 150 7.96 14.47 5.43
C HIS A 150 6.52 14.10 5.09
N LYS A 151 5.60 14.33 6.03
CA LYS A 151 4.16 14.26 5.80
C LYS A 151 3.59 15.67 5.86
N HIS A 152 2.96 16.05 4.76
CA HIS A 152 2.13 17.23 4.70
C HIS A 152 0.68 16.84 4.49
N GLY A 153 -0.23 17.44 5.25
CA GLY A 153 -1.67 17.29 5.08
C GLY A 153 -2.40 18.33 5.92
N ARG A 154 -3.68 18.52 5.65
CA ARG A 154 -4.49 19.51 6.35
C ARG A 154 -4.81 19.02 7.77
N GLY A 155 -4.45 19.80 8.79
CA GLY A 155 -4.93 19.61 10.15
C GLY A 155 -6.39 20.04 10.28
N HIS A 156 -7.13 19.45 11.21
CA HIS A 156 -8.55 19.78 11.39
C HIS A 156 -8.78 21.24 11.85
N ASP A 157 -7.78 21.88 12.48
CA ASP A 157 -7.87 23.25 13.01
C ASP A 157 -7.09 24.30 12.17
N GLU A 158 -6.47 23.90 11.04
CA GLU A 158 -5.67 24.80 10.21
C GLU A 158 -6.54 25.48 9.14
N PHE A 159 -7.04 26.68 9.48
CA PHE A 159 -7.76 27.58 8.57
C PHE A 159 -6.87 28.62 7.88
N GLU A 160 -5.57 28.71 8.22
CA GLU A 160 -4.68 29.71 7.63
C GLU A 160 -3.88 29.19 6.43
N GLU A 161 -3.78 30.03 5.40
CA GLU A 161 -3.00 29.80 4.19
C GLU A 161 -1.47 29.87 4.43
N LYS A 162 -0.95 29.06 5.36
CA LYS A 162 0.48 29.02 5.67
C LYS A 162 1.27 28.47 4.48
N LEU A 163 2.37 29.12 4.14
CA LEU A 163 3.34 28.60 3.18
C LEU A 163 3.84 27.24 3.69
N HIS A 164 3.66 26.20 2.88
CA HIS A 164 4.15 24.86 3.20
C HIS A 164 5.64 24.79 2.88
N TYR A 165 6.47 24.42 3.85
CA TYR A 165 7.92 24.40 3.66
C TYR A 165 8.59 23.29 4.46
N MET A 166 9.80 22.94 4.02
CA MET A 166 10.77 22.13 4.74
C MET A 166 12.17 22.68 4.47
N HIS A 167 12.97 22.80 5.53
CA HIS A 167 14.31 23.35 5.45
C HIS A 167 15.23 22.58 6.39
N LEU A 168 16.22 21.90 5.83
CA LEU A 168 17.34 21.34 6.58
C LEU A 168 18.56 22.26 6.47
N MET A 169 19.06 22.70 7.62
CA MET A 169 20.29 23.46 7.76
C MET A 169 21.30 22.68 8.60
N TRP A 170 22.56 23.08 8.52
CA TRP A 170 23.61 22.55 9.37
C TRP A 170 24.58 23.63 9.85
N ARG A 171 25.33 23.31 10.89
CA ARG A 171 26.48 24.10 11.36
C ARG A 171 27.60 23.17 11.79
N SER A 172 28.85 23.56 11.52
CA SER A 172 30.03 22.89 12.07
C SER A 172 30.61 23.69 13.23
N SER A 173 31.13 23.01 14.24
CA SER A 173 31.92 23.63 15.32
C SER A 173 33.22 24.28 14.83
N THR A 174 33.68 23.98 13.61
CA THR A 174 34.93 24.50 13.04
C THR A 174 34.78 25.82 12.29
N TRP A 175 33.55 26.26 12.02
CA TRP A 175 33.31 27.47 11.23
C TRP A 175 33.48 28.73 12.07
N LYS A 176 34.10 29.76 11.46
CA LYS A 176 34.32 31.07 12.13
C LYS A 176 33.00 31.73 12.51
N GLU A 177 31.99 31.59 11.66
CA GLU A 177 30.63 32.04 11.90
C GLU A 177 29.79 30.87 12.40
N HIS A 178 29.17 31.02 13.58
CA HIS A 178 28.36 29.98 14.21
C HIS A 178 26.93 29.91 13.65
N ASN A 179 26.72 30.49 12.46
CA ASN A 179 25.42 30.60 11.82
C ASN A 179 25.00 29.26 11.20
N LEU A 180 23.70 28.99 11.21
CA LEU A 180 23.11 27.89 10.44
C LEU A 180 23.23 28.21 8.95
N MET A 181 23.74 27.27 8.18
CA MET A 181 23.91 27.40 6.73
C MET A 181 23.08 26.34 6.00
N ASP A 182 22.76 26.64 4.74
CA ASP A 182 22.21 25.66 3.81
C ASP A 182 23.26 24.56 3.55
N ILE A 183 22.78 23.32 3.37
CA ILE A 183 23.64 22.22 2.94
C ILE A 183 23.86 22.37 1.43
N PRO A 184 25.10 22.62 0.97
CA PRO A 184 25.36 22.88 -0.44
C PRO A 184 25.22 21.60 -1.27
N SER A 185 24.88 21.73 -2.54
CA SER A 185 24.61 20.56 -3.39
C SER A 185 25.83 19.67 -3.62
N ASP A 186 27.03 20.25 -3.64
CA ASP A 186 28.31 19.57 -3.92
C ASP A 186 28.70 18.53 -2.87
N VAL A 187 28.16 18.63 -1.65
CA VAL A 187 28.32 17.63 -0.59
C VAL A 187 27.28 16.51 -0.64
N LEU A 188 26.37 16.52 -1.62
CA LEU A 188 25.28 15.54 -1.75
C LEU A 188 25.55 14.56 -2.90
N SER A 189 25.11 13.31 -2.72
CA SER A 189 25.10 12.30 -3.79
C SER A 189 23.93 11.34 -3.67
N VAL A 190 23.44 10.86 -4.82
CA VAL A 190 22.29 9.96 -4.91
C VAL A 190 22.56 8.60 -4.25
N PHE A 191 21.51 7.98 -3.72
CA PHE A 191 21.56 6.61 -3.23
C PHE A 191 21.76 5.62 -4.38
N ASP A 192 20.89 5.72 -5.39
CA ASP A 192 20.91 4.93 -6.63
C ASP A 192 20.51 5.79 -7.85
N ASP A 193 21.00 5.42 -9.05
CA ASP A 193 20.69 6.11 -10.30
C ASP A 193 19.33 5.69 -10.90
N ASP A 194 18.25 6.19 -10.28
CA ASP A 194 16.88 5.85 -10.68
C ASP A 194 16.32 6.71 -11.85
N GLN A 195 17.14 7.43 -12.64
CA GLN A 195 16.62 8.32 -13.71
C GLN A 195 15.78 7.60 -14.78
N TYR A 196 15.96 6.29 -14.94
CA TYR A 196 15.30 5.50 -15.99
C TYR A 196 13.92 4.95 -15.61
N SER A 197 13.38 5.23 -14.42
CA SER A 197 12.02 4.79 -14.05
C SER A 197 10.89 5.63 -14.68
N ASN A 198 11.22 6.63 -15.51
CA ASN A 198 10.26 7.34 -16.38
C ASN A 198 9.82 6.52 -17.61
N ARG A 199 10.45 5.36 -17.88
CA ARG A 199 9.69 4.31 -18.59
C ARG A 199 8.64 3.86 -17.61
N SER A 200 7.38 4.20 -17.91
CA SER A 200 6.18 3.56 -17.37
C SER A 200 6.59 2.29 -16.65
N LEU A 201 6.63 2.33 -15.31
CA LEU A 201 6.69 1.11 -14.54
C LEU A 201 5.47 0.34 -15.04
N ASN A 202 5.71 -0.55 -16.01
CA ASN A 202 4.84 -1.65 -16.34
C ASN A 202 4.81 -2.43 -15.04
N LEU A 203 3.93 -1.98 -14.14
CA LEU A 203 3.59 -2.65 -12.90
C LEU A 203 3.12 -4.08 -13.22
N SER A 204 2.76 -4.34 -14.48
CA SER A 204 2.51 -5.65 -15.08
C SER A 204 3.73 -6.58 -15.23
N LYS A 205 4.98 -6.12 -15.10
CA LYS A 205 6.19 -6.96 -15.30
C LYS A 205 7.10 -7.11 -14.08
N ARG A 206 6.80 -6.44 -12.96
CA ARG A 206 7.51 -6.61 -11.69
C ARG A 206 6.62 -6.82 -10.46
N ILE A 207 5.30 -6.79 -10.62
CA ILE A 207 4.42 -7.53 -9.71
C ILE A 207 4.54 -8.99 -10.16
N PRO A 208 5.09 -9.91 -9.34
CA PRO A 208 4.76 -11.31 -9.51
C PRO A 208 3.24 -11.35 -9.49
N SER A 209 2.63 -11.77 -10.59
CA SER A 209 1.22 -12.11 -10.65
C SER A 209 0.95 -13.17 -9.59
N ASN A 210 0.65 -12.72 -8.38
CA ASN A 210 0.14 -13.43 -7.21
C ASN A 210 -0.07 -12.44 -6.05
N ALA A 211 -1.34 -12.32 -5.66
CA ALA A 211 -1.87 -11.84 -4.39
C ALA A 211 -2.00 -10.31 -4.15
N SER A 212 -3.26 -9.92 -3.97
CA SER A 212 -3.73 -8.89 -3.05
C SER A 212 -2.98 -8.93 -1.70
N PRO A 213 -2.86 -7.80 -0.99
CA PRO A 213 -2.23 -7.74 0.33
C PRO A 213 -3.15 -8.30 1.42
N ILE A 214 -3.32 -9.63 1.44
CA ILE A 214 -3.62 -10.40 2.66
C ILE A 214 -2.59 -11.53 2.84
N HIS A 215 -1.59 -11.65 1.96
CA HIS A 215 -0.65 -12.78 1.97
C HIS A 215 0.83 -12.34 1.97
N GLN A 216 1.27 -11.71 3.06
CA GLN A 216 2.68 -11.77 3.48
C GLN A 216 2.76 -11.98 4.99
N VAL A 217 2.22 -13.10 5.45
CA VAL A 217 2.52 -13.67 6.77
C VAL A 217 2.85 -15.16 6.54
N TYR A 218 4.16 -15.42 6.50
CA TYR A 218 4.87 -16.70 6.60
C TYR A 218 4.95 -17.65 5.40
N ARG A 219 5.99 -17.40 4.58
CA ARG A 219 6.93 -18.46 4.15
C ARG A 219 8.26 -18.22 4.88
N ASP A 220 8.32 -18.68 6.12
CA ASP A 220 9.54 -19.20 6.74
C ASP A 220 9.14 -19.82 8.08
N ASN A 221 9.44 -21.10 8.22
CA ASN A 221 9.27 -21.86 9.44
C ASN A 221 10.24 -21.32 10.48
N ASN A 222 9.81 -20.30 11.23
CA ASN A 222 10.14 -19.98 12.62
C ASN A 222 9.71 -18.54 12.90
N VAL A 223 8.44 -18.40 13.23
CA VAL A 223 7.91 -17.18 13.84
C VAL A 223 8.16 -17.28 15.33
N VAL A 224 9.11 -16.52 15.83
CA VAL A 224 9.03 -16.11 17.23
C VAL A 224 7.92 -15.07 17.27
N LEU A 225 6.70 -15.54 17.56
CA LEU A 225 5.62 -14.69 18.04
C LEU A 225 6.15 -14.01 19.30
N ASP A 226 6.07 -12.69 19.35
CA ASP A 226 6.21 -11.90 20.57
C ASP A 226 5.34 -12.57 21.66
N PRO A 227 5.92 -13.14 22.74
CA PRO A 227 5.16 -13.89 23.74
C PRO A 227 4.26 -13.03 24.63
N HIS A 228 4.18 -11.71 24.41
CA HIS A 228 3.55 -10.78 25.33
C HIS A 228 2.29 -10.07 24.83
N ARG A 229 1.68 -10.55 23.74
CA ARG A 229 0.26 -10.29 23.50
C ARG A 229 -0.46 -11.59 23.22
N ASP A 230 -0.93 -12.22 24.30
CA ASP A 230 -2.06 -13.14 24.23
C ASP A 230 -3.26 -12.34 23.68
N PRO A 231 -3.71 -12.54 22.42
CA PRO A 231 -5.00 -12.05 22.01
C PRO A 231 -5.98 -13.06 22.60
N SER A 232 -6.32 -12.88 23.86
CA SER A 232 -7.50 -13.49 24.43
C SER A 232 -8.70 -12.91 23.69
N PHE A 233 -8.98 -13.45 22.50
CA PHE A 233 -10.23 -13.20 21.80
C PHE A 233 -11.33 -13.64 22.75
N VAL A 234 -12.02 -12.68 23.36
CA VAL A 234 -13.17 -12.95 24.24
C VAL A 234 -14.30 -13.63 23.45
N ASN A 235 -14.28 -13.53 22.12
CA ASN A 235 -15.29 -14.06 21.22
C ASN A 235 -14.68 -14.99 20.15
N GLU A 236 -15.02 -16.28 20.22
CA GLU A 236 -14.56 -17.30 19.28
C GLU A 236 -15.00 -17.02 17.84
N LYS A 237 -16.16 -16.37 17.62
CA LYS A 237 -16.63 -15.98 16.28
C LYS A 237 -15.72 -14.95 15.63
N VAL A 238 -15.27 -13.96 16.40
CA VAL A 238 -14.33 -12.92 15.92
C VAL A 238 -13.00 -13.54 15.53
N LYS A 239 -12.49 -14.45 16.38
CA LYS A 239 -11.28 -15.21 16.08
C LYS A 239 -11.41 -15.99 14.78
N ARG A 240 -12.50 -16.74 14.59
CA ARG A 240 -12.73 -17.53 13.37
C ARG A 240 -12.79 -16.67 12.10
N ARG A 241 -13.47 -15.51 12.17
CA ARG A 241 -13.51 -14.55 11.05
C ARG A 241 -12.13 -13.98 10.74
N ALA A 242 -11.37 -13.59 11.77
CA ALA A 242 -10.01 -13.07 11.61
C ALA A 242 -9.04 -14.13 11.05
N GLU A 243 -9.23 -15.40 11.40
CA GLU A 243 -8.37 -16.52 11.00
C GLU A 243 -8.88 -17.28 9.75
N ILE A 244 -9.87 -16.74 9.04
CA ILE A 244 -10.49 -17.35 7.86
C ILE A 244 -9.49 -17.81 6.79
N TYR A 245 -8.38 -17.07 6.64
CA TYR A 245 -7.31 -17.36 5.68
C TYR A 245 -6.53 -18.65 6.00
N ARG A 246 -6.65 -19.20 7.22
CA ARG A 246 -6.01 -20.47 7.61
C ARG A 246 -6.69 -21.68 7.00
N PHE A 247 -7.95 -21.55 6.57
CA PHE A 247 -8.67 -22.64 5.91
C PHE A 247 -8.32 -22.70 4.42
N PRO A 248 -7.84 -23.84 3.90
CA PRO A 248 -7.66 -24.02 2.46
C PRO A 248 -9.00 -23.90 1.75
N PHE A 249 -9.02 -23.41 0.51
CA PHE A 249 -10.26 -23.34 -0.25
C PHE A 249 -10.82 -24.75 -0.52
N ILE A 250 -12.15 -24.84 -0.58
CA ILE A 250 -12.85 -25.98 -1.19
C ILE A 250 -12.33 -26.19 -2.62
N ASN A 251 -12.28 -27.44 -3.09
CA ASN A 251 -11.81 -27.75 -4.43
C ASN A 251 -12.63 -26.98 -5.48
N GLU A 252 -11.94 -26.37 -6.44
CA GLU A 252 -12.55 -25.53 -7.48
C GLU A 252 -13.64 -26.27 -8.25
N GLU A 253 -13.42 -27.55 -8.55
CA GLU A 253 -14.38 -28.41 -9.25
C GLU A 253 -15.71 -28.51 -8.50
N ASP A 254 -15.66 -28.52 -7.17
CA ASP A 254 -16.87 -28.63 -6.36
C ASP A 254 -17.66 -27.32 -6.33
N THR A 255 -17.03 -26.22 -6.71
CA THR A 255 -17.66 -24.89 -6.78
C THR A 255 -18.13 -24.50 -8.17
N ARG A 256 -17.66 -25.20 -9.21
CA ARG A 256 -18.02 -24.89 -10.60
C ARG A 256 -19.52 -25.08 -10.82
N ASP A 257 -20.17 -24.17 -11.53
CA ASP A 257 -21.58 -24.29 -11.94
C ASP A 257 -22.59 -24.52 -10.79
N LEU A 258 -22.25 -24.15 -9.54
CA LEU A 258 -23.20 -24.21 -8.42
C LEU A 258 -24.40 -23.28 -8.63
N PHE A 259 -24.20 -22.18 -9.35
CA PHE A 259 -25.22 -21.21 -9.70
C PHE A 259 -25.09 -20.81 -11.17
N PRO A 260 -26.22 -20.55 -11.86
CA PRO A 260 -26.19 -20.08 -13.24
C PRO A 260 -25.48 -18.73 -13.33
N PRO A 261 -24.82 -18.41 -14.46
CA PRO A 261 -24.21 -17.10 -14.64
C PRO A 261 -25.28 -16.04 -14.91
N CYS A 262 -25.03 -14.81 -14.49
CA CYS A 262 -25.90 -13.66 -14.77
C CYS A 262 -25.10 -12.38 -15.07
N GLN A 263 -25.76 -11.45 -15.75
CA GLN A 263 -25.19 -10.14 -16.02
C GLN A 263 -25.16 -9.30 -14.75
N TYR A 264 -23.98 -8.79 -14.43
CA TYR A 264 -23.77 -7.90 -13.31
C TYR A 264 -23.36 -6.51 -13.81
N ASN A 265 -24.22 -5.53 -13.54
CA ASN A 265 -24.02 -4.13 -13.93
C ASN A 265 -24.60 -3.21 -12.84
N PRO A 266 -23.94 -3.12 -11.68
CA PRO A 266 -24.41 -2.32 -10.56
C PRO A 266 -24.39 -0.82 -10.88
N SER A 267 -25.29 -0.07 -10.25
CA SER A 267 -25.46 1.37 -10.37
C SER A 267 -24.32 2.15 -9.71
N TYR A 268 -23.73 1.61 -8.63
CA TYR A 268 -22.67 2.24 -7.84
C TYR A 268 -21.27 2.18 -8.48
N ILE A 269 -21.11 1.53 -9.64
CA ILE A 269 -19.84 1.62 -10.37
C ILE A 269 -19.67 3.03 -10.90
N VAL A 270 -18.64 3.70 -10.42
CA VAL A 270 -18.23 5.02 -10.90
C VAL A 270 -17.73 4.90 -12.35
N LYS A 271 -18.51 5.43 -13.29
CA LYS A 271 -18.22 5.41 -14.74
C LYS A 271 -17.56 6.70 -15.25
N LYS A 272 -17.44 7.72 -14.40
CA LYS A 272 -16.87 9.04 -14.71
C LYS A 272 -15.61 9.29 -13.89
N PRO A 273 -14.65 10.10 -14.38
CA PRO A 273 -13.54 10.57 -13.55
C PRO A 273 -14.10 11.29 -12.32
N LEU A 274 -13.54 10.97 -11.15
CA LEU A 274 -13.87 11.63 -9.88
C LEU A 274 -13.05 12.91 -9.73
N GLU A 275 -13.68 13.95 -9.18
CA GLU A 275 -12.96 15.15 -8.75
C GLU A 275 -12.17 14.89 -7.46
N ARG A 276 -11.27 15.82 -7.13
CA ARG A 276 -10.45 15.71 -5.91
C ARG A 276 -11.34 15.56 -4.69
N TYR A 277 -11.11 14.49 -3.92
CA TYR A 277 -11.89 14.10 -2.74
C TYR A 277 -13.33 13.63 -3.00
N GLN A 278 -13.80 13.58 -4.25
CA GLN A 278 -15.17 13.12 -4.51
C GLN A 278 -15.38 11.65 -4.08
N ALA A 279 -14.32 10.83 -4.12
CA ALA A 279 -14.35 9.46 -3.65
C ALA A 279 -14.80 9.32 -2.18
N THR A 280 -14.62 10.33 -1.32
CA THR A 280 -15.11 10.27 0.06
C THR A 280 -16.64 10.31 0.16
N TRP A 281 -17.31 10.81 -0.88
CA TRP A 281 -18.76 10.97 -0.94
C TRP A 281 -19.45 9.94 -1.85
N GLU A 282 -18.67 9.19 -2.64
CA GLU A 282 -19.16 8.15 -3.55
C GLU A 282 -18.98 6.74 -2.93
N ASN A 283 -18.83 6.67 -1.60
CA ASN A 283 -18.69 5.40 -0.88
C ASN A 283 -20.01 4.64 -0.88
N HIS A 284 -19.92 3.36 -1.25
CA HIS A 284 -21.03 2.43 -1.15
C HIS A 284 -20.79 1.51 0.03
N TYR A 285 -21.53 1.70 1.12
CA TYR A 285 -21.38 0.89 2.32
C TYR A 285 -21.86 -0.55 2.08
N THR A 286 -21.18 -1.49 2.73
CA THR A 286 -21.52 -2.91 2.73
C THR A 286 -22.24 -3.25 4.02
N SER A 287 -23.30 -4.06 3.94
CA SER A 287 -23.88 -4.72 5.11
C SER A 287 -23.16 -6.03 5.38
N ILE A 288 -22.81 -6.32 6.64
CA ILE A 288 -21.96 -7.48 6.99
C ILE A 288 -22.59 -8.36 8.07
N TYR A 289 -22.46 -9.68 7.89
CA TYR A 289 -22.74 -10.70 8.90
C TYR A 289 -21.57 -11.71 9.01
N PRO A 290 -21.25 -12.23 10.20
CA PRO A 290 -21.62 -11.69 11.51
C PRO A 290 -21.06 -10.28 11.70
N PHE A 291 -21.60 -9.53 12.66
CA PHE A 291 -21.11 -8.19 12.98
C PHE A 291 -19.58 -8.18 13.19
N ASP A 292 -18.90 -7.25 12.54
CA ASP A 292 -17.45 -7.15 12.49
C ASP A 292 -16.86 -6.14 13.48
N TYR A 293 -17.71 -5.54 14.34
CA TYR A 293 -17.33 -4.53 15.33
C TYR A 293 -16.74 -3.26 14.72
N THR A 294 -17.04 -2.98 13.45
CA THR A 294 -16.77 -1.68 12.85
C THR A 294 -17.86 -0.69 13.27
N ASP A 295 -17.68 -0.09 14.43
CA ASP A 295 -18.63 0.89 14.97
C ASP A 295 -18.40 2.30 14.41
N ILE A 296 -19.41 3.15 14.60
CA ILE A 296 -19.32 4.59 14.33
C ILE A 296 -18.22 5.18 15.21
N THR A 297 -17.22 5.80 14.60
CA THR A 297 -16.17 6.52 15.33
C THR A 297 -16.36 8.02 15.16
N ASP A 298 -16.56 8.71 16.29
CA ASP A 298 -16.47 10.16 16.36
C ASP A 298 -14.99 10.54 16.37
N LYS A 299 -14.55 11.26 15.33
CA LYS A 299 -13.16 11.69 15.20
C LYS A 299 -12.84 12.96 16.00
N GLY A 300 -13.78 13.49 16.79
CA GLY A 300 -13.54 14.52 17.81
C GLY A 300 -13.14 15.90 17.28
N VAL A 301 -12.87 16.05 15.99
CA VAL A 301 -12.59 17.35 15.37
C VAL A 301 -13.41 17.51 14.09
N GLY A 302 -14.38 18.43 14.13
CA GLY A 302 -15.21 18.82 12.98
C GLY A 302 -16.57 18.12 12.83
N ASN A 303 -17.10 17.43 13.85
CA ASN A 303 -18.39 16.71 13.79
C ASN A 303 -18.51 15.72 12.60
N TYR A 304 -17.40 15.10 12.19
CA TYR A 304 -17.42 14.08 11.15
C TYR A 304 -17.51 12.69 11.78
N LEU A 305 -18.69 12.08 11.67
CA LEU A 305 -18.94 10.68 12.03
C LEU A 305 -18.38 9.80 10.92
N SER A 306 -17.44 8.92 11.26
CA SER A 306 -17.03 7.83 10.36
C SER A 306 -17.93 6.65 10.66
N PHE A 307 -18.75 6.25 9.70
CA PHE A 307 -19.61 5.08 9.80
C PHE A 307 -18.79 3.83 9.45
N GLY A 308 -18.98 2.76 10.22
CA GLY A 308 -18.46 1.44 9.87
C GLY A 308 -19.37 0.73 8.86
N ASN A 309 -19.26 -0.58 8.78
CA ASN A 309 -20.15 -1.39 7.96
C ASN A 309 -21.52 -1.49 8.60
N ASP A 310 -22.56 -1.53 7.78
CA ASP A 310 -23.90 -1.77 8.28
C ASP A 310 -24.01 -3.21 8.81
N GLN A 311 -24.76 -3.42 9.89
CA GLN A 311 -25.01 -4.77 10.38
C GLN A 311 -26.11 -5.43 9.53
N MET A 312 -25.78 -6.52 8.85
CA MET A 312 -26.76 -7.31 8.10
C MET A 312 -27.68 -8.07 9.07
N ASP A 313 -28.97 -8.10 8.72
CA ASP A 313 -29.96 -8.92 9.42
C ASP A 313 -29.60 -10.42 9.35
N GLU A 314 -29.70 -11.11 10.49
CA GLU A 314 -29.30 -12.50 10.60
C GLU A 314 -30.17 -13.45 9.75
N ASN A 315 -31.46 -13.14 9.57
CA ASN A 315 -32.34 -13.97 8.75
C ASN A 315 -31.99 -13.83 7.26
N THR A 316 -31.66 -12.61 6.83
CA THR A 316 -31.15 -12.33 5.48
C THR A 316 -29.87 -13.13 5.21
N ALA A 317 -28.90 -13.08 6.14
CA ALA A 317 -27.68 -13.87 6.03
C ALA A 317 -27.97 -15.38 5.96
N LYS A 318 -28.84 -15.90 6.83
CA LYS A 318 -29.25 -17.31 6.85
C LYS A 318 -29.91 -17.76 5.55
N GLU A 319 -30.74 -16.91 4.94
CA GLU A 319 -31.38 -17.22 3.67
C GLU A 319 -30.33 -17.43 2.57
N ILE A 320 -29.40 -16.49 2.42
CA ILE A 320 -28.31 -16.56 1.43
C ILE A 320 -27.43 -17.78 1.67
N VAL A 321 -27.01 -18.02 2.91
CA VAL A 321 -26.20 -19.20 3.28
C VAL A 321 -26.94 -20.50 3.01
N SER A 322 -28.25 -20.56 3.30
CA SER A 322 -29.07 -21.73 3.03
C SER A 322 -29.13 -22.08 1.54
N GLN A 323 -29.27 -21.07 0.67
CA GLN A 323 -29.24 -21.28 -0.78
C GLN A 323 -27.89 -21.84 -1.25
N VAL A 324 -26.78 -21.26 -0.79
CA VAL A 324 -25.41 -21.75 -1.08
C VAL A 324 -25.21 -23.17 -0.59
N TRP A 325 -25.55 -23.42 0.66
CA TRP A 325 -25.41 -24.74 1.26
C TRP A 325 -26.23 -25.80 0.52
N THR A 326 -27.46 -25.47 0.14
CA THR A 326 -28.32 -26.36 -0.64
C THR A 326 -27.71 -26.71 -2.00
N GLN A 327 -27.08 -25.76 -2.70
CA GLN A 327 -26.42 -26.07 -3.98
C GLN A 327 -25.19 -26.96 -3.78
N ILE A 328 -24.35 -26.69 -2.78
CA ILE A 328 -23.19 -27.53 -2.45
C ILE A 328 -23.63 -28.95 -2.11
N GLN A 329 -24.65 -29.09 -1.25
CA GLN A 329 -25.16 -30.40 -0.84
C GLN A 329 -25.84 -31.15 -1.98
N ARG A 330 -26.55 -30.46 -2.88
CA ARG A 330 -27.15 -31.07 -4.07
C ARG A 330 -26.09 -31.59 -5.03
N LYS A 331 -25.00 -30.83 -5.24
CA LYS A 331 -23.92 -31.21 -6.15
C LYS A 331 -23.03 -32.30 -5.55
N HIS A 332 -22.75 -32.24 -4.25
CA HIS A 332 -21.89 -33.18 -3.53
C HIS A 332 -22.54 -33.72 -2.25
N PRO A 333 -23.57 -34.57 -2.36
CA PRO A 333 -24.28 -35.09 -1.20
C PRO A 333 -23.33 -35.81 -0.23
N GLY A 334 -23.26 -35.33 1.00
CA GLY A 334 -22.49 -35.97 2.08
C GLY A 334 -20.97 -35.84 1.97
N LYS A 335 -20.44 -35.03 1.04
CA LYS A 335 -18.99 -34.75 0.95
C LYS A 335 -18.54 -33.73 1.99
N TYR A 336 -19.38 -32.74 2.24
CA TYR A 336 -19.11 -31.63 3.15
C TYR A 336 -20.18 -31.55 4.24
N SER A 337 -19.87 -30.84 5.32
CA SER A 337 -20.84 -30.34 6.30
C SER A 337 -20.57 -28.87 6.60
N LEU A 338 -21.61 -28.04 6.65
CA LEU A 338 -21.49 -26.65 7.06
C LEU A 338 -21.19 -26.58 8.56
N GLN A 339 -20.06 -25.94 8.92
CA GLN A 339 -19.66 -25.73 10.31
C GLN A 339 -20.03 -24.33 10.78
N HIS A 340 -19.59 -23.30 10.05
CA HIS A 340 -19.80 -21.91 10.44
C HIS A 340 -20.01 -20.99 9.23
N THR A 341 -20.86 -19.99 9.41
CA THR A 341 -20.89 -18.80 8.55
C THR A 341 -19.79 -17.86 9.00
N LEU A 342 -18.75 -17.67 8.18
CA LEU A 342 -17.61 -16.84 8.53
C LEU A 342 -17.82 -15.38 8.13
N ASN A 343 -18.38 -15.18 6.94
CA ASN A 343 -18.66 -13.85 6.39
C ASN A 343 -19.78 -13.91 5.35
N VAL A 344 -20.70 -12.96 5.43
CA VAL A 344 -21.65 -12.61 4.36
C VAL A 344 -21.60 -11.09 4.25
N GLU A 345 -21.09 -10.59 3.13
CA GLU A 345 -21.09 -9.15 2.82
C GLU A 345 -22.12 -8.89 1.72
N GLU A 346 -22.97 -7.90 1.90
CA GLU A 346 -23.96 -7.46 0.93
C GLU A 346 -23.66 -6.05 0.46
N ASN A 347 -23.60 -5.89 -0.85
CA ASN A 347 -23.75 -4.60 -1.51
C ASN A 347 -25.16 -4.51 -2.07
N HIS A 348 -26.02 -3.80 -1.35
CA HIS A 348 -27.39 -3.52 -1.75
C HIS A 348 -27.43 -2.46 -2.85
N ASP A 349 -28.02 -2.77 -4.00
CA ASP A 349 -28.18 -1.82 -5.12
C ASP A 349 -29.65 -1.65 -5.43
N GLN A 350 -30.24 -0.59 -4.87
CA GLN A 350 -31.67 -0.35 -4.95
C GLN A 350 -32.15 -0.28 -6.40
N GLY A 351 -33.12 -1.13 -6.74
CA GLY A 351 -33.68 -1.22 -8.10
C GLY A 351 -32.86 -2.05 -9.09
N THR A 352 -31.63 -2.46 -8.74
CA THR A 352 -30.76 -3.29 -9.61
C THR A 352 -30.63 -4.72 -9.06
N GLY A 353 -30.24 -4.86 -7.79
CA GLY A 353 -30.08 -6.14 -7.11
C GLY A 353 -28.83 -6.23 -6.24
N ASP A 354 -28.74 -7.24 -5.40
CA ASP A 354 -27.76 -7.33 -4.33
C ASP A 354 -26.57 -8.21 -4.70
N ARG A 355 -25.34 -7.74 -4.47
CA ARG A 355 -24.13 -8.57 -4.59
C ARG A 355 -23.72 -9.08 -3.22
N TYR A 356 -23.49 -10.39 -3.13
CA TYR A 356 -23.01 -11.04 -1.92
C TYR A 356 -21.57 -11.53 -2.08
N LEU A 357 -20.73 -11.39 -1.05
CA LEU A 357 -19.56 -12.25 -0.83
C LEU A 357 -19.92 -13.23 0.27
N VAL A 358 -19.96 -14.53 -0.04
CA VAL A 358 -20.32 -15.57 0.93
C VAL A 358 -19.10 -16.41 1.26
N GLU A 359 -18.73 -16.44 2.53
CA GLU A 359 -17.63 -17.25 3.04
C GLU A 359 -18.05 -18.16 4.19
N LEU A 360 -17.83 -19.46 4.00
CA LEU A 360 -18.29 -20.52 4.90
C LEU A 360 -17.13 -21.43 5.29
N GLU A 361 -17.11 -21.86 6.55
CA GLU A 361 -16.31 -23.00 6.98
C GLU A 361 -17.09 -24.28 6.73
N LEU A 362 -16.52 -25.16 5.91
CA LEU A 362 -17.05 -26.48 5.61
C LEU A 362 -16.09 -27.53 6.14
N LYS A 363 -16.59 -28.65 6.66
CA LYS A 363 -15.76 -29.80 7.01
C LYS A 363 -15.93 -30.89 5.96
N GLU A 364 -14.82 -31.29 5.35
CA GLU A 364 -14.79 -32.40 4.40
C GLU A 364 -14.81 -33.73 5.14
N PHE A 365 -15.76 -34.61 4.82
CA PHE A 365 -15.93 -35.87 5.54
C PHE A 365 -14.78 -36.86 5.33
N SER A 366 -14.23 -36.95 4.12
CA SER A 366 -13.18 -37.92 3.77
C SER A 366 -11.86 -37.63 4.49
N SER A 367 -11.48 -36.36 4.61
CA SER A 367 -10.22 -35.93 5.20
C SER A 367 -10.36 -35.44 6.65
N GLY A 368 -11.58 -35.14 7.09
CA GLY A 368 -11.87 -34.51 8.38
C GLY A 368 -11.41 -33.05 8.47
N LYS A 369 -10.86 -32.47 7.39
CA LYS A 369 -10.29 -31.11 7.38
C LYS A 369 -11.37 -30.05 7.19
N SER A 370 -11.18 -28.89 7.84
CA SER A 370 -11.93 -27.68 7.53
C SER A 370 -11.39 -27.04 6.25
N VAL A 371 -12.29 -26.68 5.35
CA VAL A 371 -12.05 -25.96 4.11
C VAL A 371 -12.96 -24.74 4.04
N ARG A 372 -12.60 -23.74 3.24
CA ARG A 372 -13.37 -22.52 3.06
C ARG A 372 -14.05 -22.48 1.70
N PHE A 373 -15.36 -22.29 1.70
CA PHE A 373 -16.09 -21.77 0.54
C PHE A 373 -15.97 -20.24 0.54
N SER A 374 -15.69 -19.62 -0.59
CA SER A 374 -15.62 -18.15 -0.74
C SER A 374 -15.94 -17.79 -2.19
N LYS A 375 -17.11 -17.21 -2.43
CA LYS A 375 -17.57 -16.83 -3.77
C LYS A 375 -18.41 -15.56 -3.74
N TYR A 376 -18.30 -14.78 -4.80
CA TYR A 376 -19.24 -13.72 -5.10
C TYR A 376 -20.49 -14.29 -5.78
N LEU A 377 -21.65 -13.84 -5.33
CA LEU A 377 -22.96 -14.17 -5.86
C LEU A 377 -23.75 -12.88 -6.08
N TYR A 378 -24.77 -12.96 -6.92
CA TYR A 378 -25.65 -11.84 -7.22
C TYR A 378 -27.10 -12.28 -7.19
N ARG A 379 -27.98 -11.38 -6.76
CA ARG A 379 -29.43 -11.55 -6.76
C ARG A 379 -30.05 -10.34 -7.45
N HIS A 380 -30.77 -10.56 -8.55
CA HIS A 380 -31.46 -9.46 -9.22
C HIS A 380 -32.57 -8.89 -8.34
N TRP A 381 -32.84 -7.59 -8.49
CA TRP A 381 -33.93 -6.92 -7.79
C TRP A 381 -35.27 -7.64 -8.00
N GLY A 382 -36.00 -7.85 -6.91
CA GLY A 382 -37.31 -8.52 -6.93
C GLY A 382 -37.25 -10.04 -7.18
N THR A 383 -36.05 -10.63 -7.22
CA THR A 383 -35.86 -12.09 -7.37
C THR A 383 -35.30 -12.70 -6.09
N HIS A 384 -35.50 -14.02 -5.92
CA HIS A 384 -34.92 -14.78 -4.80
C HIS A 384 -33.72 -15.64 -5.22
N ALA A 385 -33.49 -15.79 -6.52
CA ALA A 385 -32.49 -16.71 -7.05
C ALA A 385 -31.10 -16.07 -7.10
N LEU A 386 -30.12 -16.80 -6.57
CA LEU A 386 -28.71 -16.43 -6.68
C LEU A 386 -28.11 -16.88 -8.01
N CYS A 387 -27.19 -16.08 -8.53
CA CYS A 387 -26.42 -16.34 -9.73
C CYS A 387 -24.94 -16.03 -9.52
N THR A 388 -24.08 -16.62 -10.33
CA THR A 388 -22.65 -16.26 -10.38
C THR A 388 -22.46 -15.08 -11.31
N LEU A 389 -21.57 -14.17 -10.93
CA LEU A 389 -21.17 -13.05 -11.77
C LEU A 389 -20.55 -13.60 -13.07
N TRP A 390 -21.12 -13.27 -14.23
CA TRP A 390 -20.51 -13.64 -15.51
C TRP A 390 -19.09 -13.04 -15.56
N ALA A 391 -18.07 -13.90 -15.52
CA ALA A 391 -16.69 -13.48 -15.76
C ALA A 391 -16.66 -12.87 -17.17
N TRP A 392 -16.27 -11.60 -17.29
CA TRP A 392 -15.92 -10.99 -18.58
C TRP A 392 -14.84 -11.87 -19.25
N HIS A 393 -15.28 -12.88 -20.00
CA HIS A 393 -14.45 -13.59 -20.95
C HIS A 393 -14.12 -12.59 -22.05
N GLY A 394 -12.95 -11.97 -21.92
CA GLY A 394 -12.31 -11.26 -23.03
C GLY A 394 -12.64 -9.79 -23.14
N THR A 395 -11.97 -8.98 -22.33
CA THR A 395 -11.20 -7.86 -22.90
C THR A 395 -9.98 -7.63 -22.01
N LYS A 396 -8.82 -8.05 -22.53
CA LYS A 396 -7.58 -7.33 -22.27
C LYS A 396 -7.84 -5.89 -22.69
N VAL A 397 -8.03 -4.99 -21.74
CA VAL A 397 -7.84 -3.56 -21.99
C VAL A 397 -6.44 -3.26 -21.49
N LEU A 398 -5.63 -2.80 -22.45
CA LEU A 398 -4.21 -2.50 -22.38
C LEU A 398 -3.87 -1.45 -21.33
#